data_AF-A0A5D0NUQ0-F1
#
_entry.id   AF-A0A5D0NUQ0-F1
#
_cell.length_a   1.000
_cell.length_b   1.000
_cell.length_c   1.000
_cell.angle_alpha   90.00
_cell.angle_beta   90.00
_cell.angle_gamma   90.00
#
_symmetry.space_group_name_H-M   'P 1'
#
loop_
_entity.id
_entity.type
_entity.pdbx_description
1 polymer ?
#
loop_
_entity_poly.entity_id
_entity_poly.type
_entity_poly.pdbx_seq_one_letter_code
_entity_poly.pdbx_strand_id
1 'polypeptide(L)'
;MTPADVSDALVRAVRDAVAQGELDVVVPDEALVFSRGDGVFESPVALRLGIEPRVVAERVGGTVTGAGFVRVAVSARDVVDAILGDPEYGVAKVPERQWDEWPRTFENPGFSVRYAYARACWVGRWAEDLRLQRGPLDDARPEELRLVGVLGDVPGRARQAERERDARPLMFCLERVAGAYHDVHERCPAIGPGTARAGRVGLAEAVRVVLGNGLNMIGETPRERI
;
A
#
# COMPACT_ATOMS: atom_id res chain seq x y z
N MET A 1 1.32 7.14 -6.42
CA MET A 1 0.13 6.46 -6.98
C MET A 1 -0.01 5.09 -6.36
N THR A 2 -0.93 4.90 -5.43
CA THR A 2 -1.21 3.63 -4.78
C THR A 2 -2.19 2.79 -5.61
N PRO A 3 -2.45 1.51 -5.30
CA PRO A 3 -3.53 0.73 -5.92
C PRO A 3 -4.91 1.37 -5.88
N ALA A 4 -5.23 2.12 -4.82
CA ALA A 4 -6.40 2.98 -4.82
C ALA A 4 -6.28 4.06 -5.88
N ASP A 5 -5.15 4.76 -5.95
CA ASP A 5 -4.91 5.78 -6.97
C ASP A 5 -4.89 5.19 -8.38
N VAL A 6 -4.43 3.94 -8.56
CA VAL A 6 -4.48 3.21 -9.84
C VAL A 6 -5.92 2.87 -10.17
N SER A 7 -6.70 2.38 -9.21
CA SER A 7 -8.15 2.16 -9.39
C SER A 7 -8.84 3.46 -9.80
N ASP A 8 -8.60 4.54 -9.09
CA ASP A 8 -9.20 5.84 -9.33
C ASP A 8 -8.72 6.46 -10.66
N ALA A 9 -7.44 6.24 -11.02
CA ALA A 9 -6.90 6.61 -12.32
C ALA A 9 -7.57 5.82 -13.44
N LEU A 10 -7.81 4.52 -13.26
CA LEU A 10 -8.51 3.68 -14.23
C LEU A 10 -9.99 4.08 -14.36
N VAL A 11 -10.70 4.32 -13.25
CA VAL A 11 -12.08 4.80 -13.26
C VAL A 11 -12.17 6.17 -13.95
N ARG A 12 -11.24 7.08 -13.65
CA ARG A 12 -11.14 8.39 -14.30
C ARG A 12 -10.83 8.26 -15.79
N ALA A 13 -9.91 7.38 -16.18
CA ALA A 13 -9.61 7.13 -17.58
C ALA A 13 -10.83 6.61 -18.36
N VAL A 14 -11.63 5.72 -17.77
CA VAL A 14 -12.91 5.27 -18.35
C VAL A 14 -13.89 6.43 -18.43
N ARG A 15 -14.04 7.23 -17.36
CA ARG A 15 -14.94 8.40 -17.32
C ARG A 15 -14.60 9.41 -18.42
N ASP A 16 -13.32 9.71 -18.58
CA ASP A 16 -12.84 10.69 -19.56
C ASP A 16 -13.06 10.18 -20.99
N ALA A 17 -12.85 8.89 -21.25
CA ALA A 17 -13.11 8.27 -22.54
C ALA A 17 -14.61 8.24 -22.89
N VAL A 18 -15.49 8.00 -21.91
CA VAL A 18 -16.95 8.13 -22.09
C VAL A 18 -17.34 9.58 -22.37
N ALA A 19 -16.79 10.54 -21.61
CA ALA A 19 -17.06 11.97 -21.82
C ALA A 19 -16.61 12.48 -23.21
N GLN A 20 -15.60 11.84 -23.80
CA GLN A 20 -15.08 12.14 -25.14
C GLN A 20 -15.79 11.35 -26.26
N GLY A 21 -16.73 10.46 -25.93
CA GLY A 21 -17.45 9.65 -26.90
C GLY A 21 -16.64 8.51 -27.53
N GLU A 22 -15.48 8.18 -26.95
CA GLU A 22 -14.65 7.04 -27.40
C GLU A 22 -15.17 5.70 -26.87
N LEU A 23 -15.86 5.72 -25.72
CA LEU A 23 -16.48 4.55 -25.11
C LEU A 23 -17.96 4.82 -24.86
N ASP A 24 -18.78 3.79 -25.09
CA ASP A 24 -20.20 3.78 -24.75
C ASP A 24 -20.46 2.71 -23.68
N VAL A 25 -20.03 3.00 -22.45
CA VAL A 25 -20.20 2.12 -21.28
C VAL A 25 -20.56 2.91 -20.03
N VAL A 26 -21.19 2.23 -19.08
CA VAL A 26 -21.39 2.78 -17.73
C VAL A 26 -20.05 2.82 -17.02
N VAL A 27 -19.65 4.00 -16.55
CA VAL A 27 -18.43 4.18 -15.76
C VAL A 27 -18.56 3.38 -14.46
N PRO A 28 -17.62 2.46 -14.15
CA PRO A 28 -17.67 1.71 -12.92
C PRO A 28 -17.37 2.61 -11.72
N ASP A 29 -18.00 2.33 -10.58
CA ASP A 29 -17.70 3.04 -9.32
C ASP A 29 -16.26 2.74 -8.83
N GLU A 30 -15.74 1.54 -9.11
CA GLU A 30 -14.39 1.11 -8.75
C GLU A 30 -13.79 0.21 -9.84
N ALA A 31 -12.48 0.33 -10.07
CA ALA A 31 -11.72 -0.60 -10.89
C ALA A 31 -10.96 -1.60 -10.00
N LEU A 32 -11.20 -2.89 -10.19
CA LEU A 32 -10.45 -3.92 -9.47
C LEU A 32 -8.99 -3.90 -9.93
N VAL A 33 -8.07 -3.79 -8.97
CA VAL A 33 -6.62 -3.75 -9.19
C VAL A 33 -5.96 -4.88 -8.43
N PHE A 34 -5.04 -5.57 -9.10
CA PHE A 34 -4.20 -6.62 -8.52
C PHE A 34 -2.75 -6.17 -8.53
N SER A 35 -2.09 -6.17 -7.38
CA SER A 35 -0.63 -6.02 -7.33
C SER A 35 0.06 -7.27 -7.87
N ARG A 36 1.06 -7.05 -8.72
CA ARG A 36 1.96 -8.08 -9.25
C ARG A 36 3.35 -8.02 -8.61
N GLY A 37 3.54 -7.17 -7.61
CA GLY A 37 4.84 -6.87 -7.02
C GLY A 37 5.57 -5.76 -7.77
N ASP A 38 6.65 -5.25 -7.18
CA ASP A 38 7.56 -4.25 -7.77
C ASP A 38 6.87 -2.99 -8.32
N GLY A 39 5.80 -2.54 -7.65
CA GLY A 39 5.03 -1.37 -8.07
C GLY A 39 4.21 -1.57 -9.34
N VAL A 40 4.06 -2.82 -9.81
CA VAL A 40 3.25 -3.16 -10.98
C VAL A 40 1.85 -3.58 -10.55
N PHE A 41 0.86 -2.94 -11.15
CA PHE A 41 -0.55 -3.18 -10.90
C PHE A 41 -1.26 -3.57 -12.19
N GLU A 42 -2.18 -4.52 -12.09
CA GLU A 42 -2.97 -5.00 -13.23
C GLU A 42 -4.45 -4.91 -12.93
N SER A 43 -5.23 -4.47 -13.91
CA SER A 43 -6.68 -4.40 -13.82
C SER A 43 -7.34 -5.04 -15.04
N PRO A 44 -8.35 -5.90 -14.84
CA PRO A 44 -9.20 -6.39 -15.92
C PRO A 44 -10.36 -5.43 -16.21
N VAL A 45 -10.26 -4.14 -15.82
CA VAL A 45 -11.35 -3.16 -15.99
C VAL A 45 -11.88 -3.13 -17.42
N ALA A 46 -10.99 -3.15 -18.41
CA ALA A 46 -11.36 -3.15 -19.82
C ALA A 46 -12.12 -4.42 -20.21
N LEU A 47 -11.65 -5.59 -19.76
CA LEU A 47 -12.32 -6.87 -19.99
C LEU A 47 -13.71 -6.93 -19.36
N ARG A 48 -13.87 -6.41 -18.13
CA ARG A 48 -15.15 -6.40 -17.43
C ARG A 48 -16.18 -5.47 -18.07
N LEU A 49 -15.71 -4.37 -18.66
CA LEU A 49 -16.56 -3.41 -19.36
C LEU A 49 -16.77 -3.79 -20.84
N GLY A 50 -16.06 -4.79 -21.36
CA GLY A 50 -16.13 -5.18 -22.78
C GLY A 50 -15.55 -4.12 -23.73
N ILE A 51 -14.59 -3.33 -23.26
CA ILE A 51 -13.99 -2.21 -24.02
C ILE A 51 -12.56 -2.54 -24.48
N GLU A 52 -12.08 -1.75 -25.45
CA GLU A 52 -10.71 -1.86 -25.94
C GLU A 52 -9.71 -1.42 -24.83
N PRO A 53 -8.77 -2.28 -24.41
CA PRO A 53 -7.91 -2.02 -23.26
C PRO A 53 -6.85 -0.94 -23.48
N ARG A 54 -6.43 -0.65 -24.72
CA ARG A 54 -5.47 0.41 -25.01
C ARG A 54 -6.05 1.79 -24.76
N VAL A 55 -7.35 2.02 -25.03
CA VAL A 55 -8.05 3.28 -24.72
C VAL A 55 -7.86 3.69 -23.25
N VAL A 56 -7.94 2.72 -22.35
CA VAL A 56 -7.72 2.95 -20.91
C VAL A 56 -6.24 2.99 -20.57
N ALA A 57 -5.43 2.06 -21.11
CA ALA A 57 -4.00 1.97 -20.81
C ALA A 57 -3.24 3.23 -21.20
N GLU A 58 -3.49 3.81 -22.38
CA GLU A 58 -2.82 5.03 -22.84
C GLU A 58 -3.08 6.22 -21.91
N ARG A 59 -4.32 6.36 -21.42
CA ARG A 59 -4.72 7.45 -20.51
C ARG A 59 -4.06 7.37 -19.13
N VAL A 60 -3.78 6.16 -18.64
CA VAL A 60 -3.10 5.95 -17.35
C VAL A 60 -1.58 5.80 -17.50
N GLY A 61 -1.03 6.01 -18.70
CA GLY A 61 0.40 5.77 -18.97
C GLY A 61 0.82 4.32 -18.78
N GLY A 62 -0.14 3.39 -18.91
CA GLY A 62 0.03 1.96 -18.74
C GLY A 62 0.30 1.20 -20.04
N THR A 63 0.30 -0.12 -19.93
CA THR A 63 0.44 -1.07 -21.05
C THR A 63 -0.68 -2.10 -21.01
N VAL A 64 -0.89 -2.82 -22.10
CA VAL A 64 -1.86 -3.92 -22.14
C VAL A 64 -1.10 -5.24 -22.09
N THR A 65 -1.50 -6.15 -21.21
CA THR A 65 -0.93 -7.51 -21.16
C THR A 65 -1.54 -8.37 -22.27
N GLY A 66 -0.88 -9.47 -22.64
CA GLY A 66 -1.42 -10.42 -23.64
C GLY A 66 -2.78 -11.02 -23.27
N ALA A 67 -3.19 -10.94 -22.00
CA ALA A 67 -4.50 -11.37 -21.52
C ALA A 67 -5.56 -10.25 -21.51
N GLY A 68 -5.24 -9.04 -22.00
CA GLY A 68 -6.15 -7.89 -22.05
C GLY A 68 -6.26 -7.08 -20.75
N PHE A 69 -5.36 -7.29 -19.78
CA PHE A 69 -5.33 -6.50 -18.55
C PHE A 69 -4.61 -5.17 -18.82
N VAL A 70 -5.12 -4.09 -18.21
CA VAL A 70 -4.42 -2.81 -18.15
C VAL A 70 -3.38 -2.90 -17.04
N ARG A 71 -2.11 -2.79 -17.40
CA ARG A 71 -0.96 -2.80 -16.50
C ARG A 71 -0.45 -1.38 -16.28
N VAL A 72 -0.38 -0.96 -15.02
CA VAL A 72 0.16 0.34 -14.61
C VAL A 72 1.38 0.09 -13.72
N ALA A 73 2.52 0.66 -14.09
CA ALA A 73 3.71 0.63 -13.25
C ALA A 73 3.79 1.95 -12.48
N VAL A 74 3.97 1.85 -11.17
CA VAL A 74 4.19 2.99 -10.30
C VAL A 74 5.55 2.84 -9.63
N SER A 75 6.33 3.93 -9.61
CA SER A 75 7.63 3.92 -8.96
C SER A 75 7.48 3.74 -7.43
N ALA A 76 8.51 3.14 -6.82
CA ALA A 76 8.53 2.96 -5.36
C ALA A 76 8.42 4.30 -4.61
N ARG A 77 9.09 5.32 -5.14
CA ARG A 77 9.00 6.70 -4.69
C ARG A 77 7.54 7.18 -4.68
N ASP A 78 6.83 7.07 -5.79
CA ASP A 78 5.46 7.63 -5.89
C ASP A 78 4.45 6.92 -4.98
N VAL A 79 4.66 5.64 -4.68
CA VAL A 79 3.82 4.93 -3.69
C VAL A 79 4.09 5.47 -2.30
N VAL A 80 5.37 5.60 -1.91
CA VAL A 80 5.76 6.14 -0.59
C VAL A 80 5.26 7.58 -0.45
N ASP A 81 5.51 8.44 -1.44
CA ASP A 81 5.10 9.84 -1.41
C ASP A 81 3.57 9.99 -1.34
N ALA A 82 2.81 9.12 -2.00
CA ALA A 82 1.35 9.11 -1.90
C ALA A 82 0.88 8.75 -0.48
N ILE A 83 1.46 7.73 0.14
CA ILE A 83 1.15 7.36 1.54
C ILE A 83 1.49 8.51 2.49
N LEU A 84 2.65 9.14 2.30
CA LEU A 84 3.11 10.25 3.14
C LEU A 84 2.31 11.54 2.93
N GLY A 85 1.65 11.68 1.78
CA GLY A 85 0.78 12.81 1.44
C GLY A 85 -0.67 12.64 1.91
N ASP A 86 -1.05 11.45 2.37
CA ASP A 86 -2.42 11.13 2.78
C ASP A 86 -2.43 10.53 4.21
N PRO A 87 -2.75 11.35 5.24
CA PRO A 87 -2.89 10.86 6.61
C PRO A 87 -3.98 9.79 6.77
N GLU A 88 -5.01 9.81 5.92
CA GLU A 88 -6.12 8.86 5.94
C GLU A 88 -5.93 7.71 4.93
N TYR A 89 -4.67 7.48 4.52
CA TYR A 89 -4.34 6.47 3.53
C TYR A 89 -4.94 5.10 3.86
N GLY A 90 -5.76 4.60 2.93
CA GLY A 90 -6.40 3.29 3.01
C GLY A 90 -7.51 3.15 4.04
N VAL A 91 -7.98 4.25 4.67
CA VAL A 91 -9.05 4.21 5.66
C VAL A 91 -10.39 3.81 5.02
N ALA A 92 -11.09 2.85 5.63
CA ALA A 92 -12.42 2.37 5.27
C ALA A 92 -13.19 1.93 6.52
N LYS A 93 -14.51 1.70 6.41
CA LYS A 93 -15.32 1.22 7.54
C LYS A 93 -15.21 -0.29 7.69
N VAL A 94 -14.26 -0.73 8.49
CA VAL A 94 -14.00 -2.15 8.78
C VAL A 94 -14.62 -2.52 10.14
N PRO A 95 -15.27 -3.70 10.28
CA PRO A 95 -15.76 -4.14 11.58
C PRO A 95 -14.59 -4.38 12.56
N GLU A 96 -14.81 -4.07 13.83
CA GLU A 96 -13.80 -4.30 14.87
C GLU A 96 -13.44 -5.80 14.99
N ARG A 97 -12.14 -6.09 15.09
CA ARG A 97 -11.59 -7.42 15.30
C ARG A 97 -10.16 -7.29 15.82
N GLN A 98 -9.79 -8.10 16.79
CA GLN A 98 -8.46 -8.06 17.38
C GLN A 98 -7.78 -9.42 17.24
N TRP A 99 -6.46 -9.40 17.14
CA TRP A 99 -5.65 -10.60 17.35
C TRP A 99 -5.49 -10.91 18.83
N ASP A 100 -5.14 -12.15 19.15
CA ASP A 100 -4.73 -12.53 20.49
C ASP A 100 -3.50 -11.70 20.94
N GLU A 101 -3.48 -11.30 22.21
CA GLU A 101 -2.37 -10.55 22.81
C GLU A 101 -1.15 -11.42 23.11
N TRP A 102 -1.37 -12.72 23.38
CA TRP A 102 -0.33 -13.67 23.81
C TRP A 102 -0.28 -14.89 22.89
N PRO A 103 0.90 -15.51 22.72
CA PRO A 103 2.20 -15.09 23.25
C PRO A 103 2.76 -13.86 22.52
N ARG A 104 3.68 -13.12 23.16
CA ARG A 104 4.39 -11.98 22.56
C ARG A 104 5.62 -12.46 21.80
N THR A 105 5.39 -13.20 20.72
CA THR A 105 6.41 -13.76 19.82
C THR A 105 6.09 -13.39 18.37
N PHE A 106 7.08 -13.41 17.48
CA PHE A 106 6.84 -13.15 16.05
C PHE A 106 5.92 -14.17 15.36
N GLU A 107 5.71 -15.34 15.97
CA GLU A 107 4.73 -16.34 15.51
C GLU A 107 3.28 -15.89 15.78
N ASN A 108 3.05 -14.99 16.74
CA ASN A 108 1.76 -14.34 16.93
C ASN A 108 1.62 -13.17 15.92
N PRO A 109 0.66 -13.24 14.99
CA PRO A 109 0.50 -12.21 13.98
C PRO A 109 0.19 -10.82 14.56
N GLY A 110 -0.63 -10.77 15.62
CA GLY A 110 -0.97 -9.52 16.30
C GLY A 110 0.25 -8.85 16.93
N PHE A 111 1.08 -9.64 17.62
CA PHE A 111 2.35 -9.13 18.17
C PHE A 111 3.29 -8.65 17.06
N SER A 112 3.44 -9.43 15.99
CA SER A 112 4.27 -9.09 14.83
C SER A 112 3.86 -7.74 14.21
N VAL A 113 2.57 -7.54 13.95
CA VAL A 113 2.01 -6.29 13.41
C VAL A 113 2.24 -5.11 14.35
N ARG A 114 1.89 -5.25 15.63
CA ARG A 114 2.11 -4.19 16.63
C ARG A 114 3.60 -3.84 16.68
N TYR A 115 4.48 -4.84 16.74
CA TYR A 115 5.92 -4.64 16.84
C TYR A 115 6.52 -3.95 15.61
N ALA A 116 6.02 -4.27 14.41
CA ALA A 116 6.36 -3.54 13.18
C ALA A 116 6.01 -2.05 13.28
N TYR A 117 4.82 -1.71 13.80
CA TYR A 117 4.41 -0.33 14.03
C TYR A 117 5.33 0.39 15.02
N ALA A 118 5.61 -0.22 16.17
CA ALA A 118 6.49 0.38 17.18
C ALA A 118 7.90 0.63 16.61
N ARG A 119 8.45 -0.35 15.89
CA ARG A 119 9.76 -0.26 15.23
C ARG A 119 9.80 0.86 14.18
N ALA A 120 8.73 1.05 13.42
CA ALA A 120 8.60 2.17 12.49
C ALA A 120 8.62 3.53 13.23
N CYS A 121 7.94 3.63 14.38
CA CYS A 121 8.01 4.81 15.24
C CYS A 121 9.42 5.06 15.80
N TRP A 122 10.16 4.00 16.13
CA TRP A 122 11.54 4.10 16.63
C TRP A 122 12.48 4.66 15.58
N VAL A 123 12.35 4.22 14.33
CA VAL A 123 13.13 4.76 13.21
C VAL A 123 12.87 6.26 13.04
N GLY A 124 11.61 6.69 13.16
CA GLY A 124 11.26 8.12 13.15
C GLY A 124 11.99 8.91 14.24
N ARG A 125 11.94 8.42 15.49
CA ARG A 125 12.65 9.05 16.61
C ARG A 125 14.16 9.10 16.41
N TRP A 126 14.77 8.00 15.96
CA TRP A 126 16.20 7.97 15.68
C TRP A 126 16.59 8.94 14.56
N ALA A 127 15.74 9.10 13.54
CA ALA A 127 15.96 10.09 12.50
C ALA A 127 15.90 11.52 13.07
N GLU A 128 14.94 11.82 13.94
CA GLU A 128 14.83 13.11 14.63
C GLU A 128 16.04 13.40 15.51
N ASP A 129 16.47 12.44 16.34
CA ASP A 129 17.66 12.55 17.20
C ASP A 129 18.93 12.84 16.40
N LEU A 130 19.03 12.26 15.21
CA LEU A 130 20.13 12.48 14.27
C LEU A 130 19.92 13.68 13.34
N ARG A 131 18.79 14.40 13.48
CA ARG A 131 18.37 15.52 12.61
C ARG A 131 18.33 15.15 11.12
N LEU A 132 18.03 13.90 10.84
CA LEU A 132 17.90 13.37 9.49
C LEU A 132 16.51 13.67 8.95
N GLN A 133 16.46 14.30 7.78
CA GLN A 133 15.22 14.45 7.04
C GLN A 133 14.95 13.17 6.24
N ARG A 134 13.68 12.78 6.14
CA ARG A 134 13.24 11.78 5.18
C ARG A 134 13.52 12.28 3.75
N GLY A 135 13.68 11.34 2.83
CA GLY A 135 13.93 11.63 1.43
C GLY A 135 13.21 10.66 0.51
N PRO A 136 13.35 10.82 -0.81
CA PRO A 136 12.74 9.92 -1.77
C PRO A 136 13.34 8.51 -1.69
N LEU A 137 12.50 7.49 -1.94
CA LEU A 137 12.93 6.11 -2.05
C LEU A 137 13.40 5.79 -3.48
N ASP A 138 14.63 6.21 -3.79
CA ASP A 138 15.30 5.94 -5.06
C ASP A 138 16.12 4.64 -4.98
N ASP A 139 16.30 3.97 -6.13
CA ASP A 139 17.09 2.73 -6.27
C ASP A 139 16.69 1.63 -5.26
N ALA A 140 15.39 1.46 -5.07
CA ALA A 140 14.83 0.51 -4.11
C ALA A 140 15.32 -0.92 -4.37
N ARG A 141 15.77 -1.57 -3.30
CA ARG A 141 16.16 -2.98 -3.29
C ARG A 141 14.93 -3.90 -3.41
N PRO A 142 15.12 -5.18 -3.78
CA PRO A 142 14.02 -6.14 -3.85
C PRO A 142 13.20 -6.24 -2.55
N GLU A 143 13.83 -6.17 -1.37
CA GLU A 143 13.11 -6.13 -0.09
C GLU A 143 12.19 -4.90 0.03
N GLU A 144 12.70 -3.72 -0.35
CA GLU A 144 11.98 -2.44 -0.27
C GLU A 144 10.84 -2.41 -1.29
N LEU A 145 11.06 -2.91 -2.51
CA LEU A 145 10.03 -3.07 -3.55
C LEU A 145 8.91 -4.01 -3.12
N ARG A 146 9.23 -5.13 -2.47
CA ARG A 146 8.22 -6.04 -1.89
C ARG A 146 7.38 -5.31 -0.85
N LEU A 147 8.00 -4.60 0.08
CA LEU A 147 7.27 -3.83 1.10
C LEU A 147 6.36 -2.79 0.46
N VAL A 148 6.88 -2.00 -0.49
CA VAL A 148 6.09 -1.01 -1.24
C VAL A 148 4.89 -1.64 -1.92
N GLY A 149 5.05 -2.80 -2.55
CA GLY A 149 3.96 -3.52 -3.18
C GLY A 149 2.84 -3.90 -2.20
N VAL A 150 3.21 -4.35 -0.98
CA VAL A 150 2.23 -4.71 0.06
C VAL A 150 1.59 -3.47 0.71
N LEU A 151 2.34 -2.38 0.92
CA LEU A 151 1.78 -1.10 1.37
C LEU A 151 0.74 -0.56 0.38
N GLY A 152 1.00 -0.75 -0.92
CA GLY A 152 0.04 -0.46 -1.97
C GLY A 152 -1.23 -1.30 -1.85
N ASP A 153 -1.16 -2.58 -1.48
CA ASP A 153 -2.35 -3.45 -1.41
C ASP A 153 -3.38 -2.99 -0.37
N VAL A 154 -2.97 -2.25 0.67
CA VAL A 154 -3.77 -2.00 1.88
C VAL A 154 -5.13 -1.33 1.59
N PRO A 155 -5.24 -0.23 0.81
CA PRO A 155 -6.52 0.38 0.50
C PRO A 155 -7.51 -0.59 -0.17
N GLY A 156 -7.02 -1.42 -1.10
CA GLY A 156 -7.86 -2.41 -1.77
C GLY A 156 -8.38 -3.47 -0.81
N ARG A 157 -7.56 -3.89 0.16
CA ARG A 157 -7.94 -4.86 1.21
C ARG A 157 -8.87 -4.25 2.27
N ALA A 158 -8.68 -2.98 2.61
CA ALA A 158 -9.58 -2.26 3.50
C ALA A 158 -10.99 -2.10 2.90
N ARG A 159 -11.09 -1.71 1.62
CA ARG A 159 -12.38 -1.66 0.91
C ARG A 159 -13.00 -3.03 0.72
N GLN A 160 -12.19 -4.06 0.47
CA GLN A 160 -12.68 -5.45 0.46
C GLN A 160 -13.32 -5.80 1.81
N ALA A 161 -12.62 -5.52 2.92
CA ALA A 161 -13.09 -5.79 4.27
C ALA A 161 -14.39 -5.03 4.62
N GLU A 162 -14.52 -3.77 4.18
CA GLU A 162 -15.75 -2.97 4.32
C GLU A 162 -16.92 -3.61 3.57
N ARG A 163 -16.74 -3.96 2.28
CA ARG A 163 -17.80 -4.57 1.45
C ARG A 163 -18.24 -5.94 1.98
N GLU A 164 -17.28 -6.76 2.38
CA GLU A 164 -17.53 -8.10 2.89
C GLU A 164 -18.01 -8.10 4.36
N ARG A 165 -17.94 -6.93 5.03
CA ARG A 165 -18.18 -6.79 6.48
C ARG A 165 -17.37 -7.81 7.28
N ASP A 166 -16.10 -7.95 6.91
CA ASP A 166 -15.17 -8.90 7.49
C ASP A 166 -13.78 -8.27 7.56
N ALA A 167 -13.19 -8.14 8.75
CA ALA A 167 -11.87 -7.55 8.92
C ALA A 167 -10.71 -8.42 8.44
N ARG A 168 -10.93 -9.73 8.23
CA ARG A 168 -9.87 -10.69 7.91
C ARG A 168 -9.02 -10.30 6.69
N PRO A 169 -9.58 -9.85 5.54
CA PRO A 169 -8.78 -9.43 4.40
C PRO A 169 -7.79 -8.30 4.72
N LEU A 170 -8.20 -7.32 5.54
CA LEU A 170 -7.31 -6.26 6.02
C LEU A 170 -6.28 -6.81 6.99
N MET A 171 -6.67 -7.59 7.99
CA MET A 171 -5.76 -8.17 8.98
C MET A 171 -4.64 -8.98 8.32
N PHE A 172 -4.97 -9.89 7.39
CA PHE A 172 -3.97 -10.64 6.63
C PHE A 172 -3.04 -9.73 5.82
N CYS A 173 -3.55 -8.58 5.32
CA CYS A 173 -2.71 -7.61 4.62
C CYS A 173 -1.74 -6.92 5.58
N LEU A 174 -2.18 -6.53 6.79
CA LEU A 174 -1.33 -5.93 7.82
C LEU A 174 -0.24 -6.90 8.28
N GLU A 175 -0.56 -8.18 8.41
CA GLU A 175 0.42 -9.24 8.70
C GLU A 175 1.50 -9.32 7.60
N ARG A 176 1.12 -9.23 6.32
CA ARG A 176 2.07 -9.17 5.20
C ARG A 176 2.92 -7.90 5.23
N VAL A 177 2.34 -6.74 5.59
CA VAL A 177 3.11 -5.49 5.74
C VAL A 177 4.15 -5.65 6.85
N ALA A 178 3.76 -6.20 8.00
CA ALA A 178 4.64 -6.43 9.13
C ALA A 178 5.81 -7.35 8.76
N GLY A 179 5.51 -8.50 8.16
CA GLY A 179 6.54 -9.44 7.67
C GLY A 179 7.53 -8.78 6.70
N ALA A 180 7.02 -8.08 5.68
CA ALA A 180 7.87 -7.38 4.72
C ALA A 180 8.70 -6.26 5.36
N TYR A 181 8.15 -5.55 6.37
CA TYR A 181 8.89 -4.51 7.08
C TYR A 181 9.95 -5.09 8.01
N HIS A 182 9.72 -6.25 8.64
CA HIS A 182 10.75 -6.93 9.40
C HIS A 182 11.95 -7.29 8.52
N ASP A 183 11.72 -7.84 7.32
CA ASP A 183 12.77 -8.11 6.33
C ASP A 183 13.54 -6.85 5.94
N VAL A 184 12.84 -5.75 5.65
CA VAL A 184 13.48 -4.47 5.31
C VAL A 184 14.31 -3.96 6.47
N HIS A 185 13.78 -3.98 7.70
CA HIS A 185 14.51 -3.46 8.86
C HIS A 185 15.80 -4.23 9.14
N GLU A 186 15.81 -5.54 8.92
CA GLU A 186 16.98 -6.40 9.13
C GLU A 186 18.00 -6.31 8.00
N ARG A 187 17.54 -6.32 6.73
CA ARG A 187 18.42 -6.44 5.55
C ARG A 187 18.79 -5.10 4.91
N CYS A 188 17.97 -4.09 5.18
CA CYS A 188 18.04 -2.74 4.62
C CYS A 188 17.77 -1.71 5.73
N PRO A 189 18.56 -1.65 6.82
CA PRO A 189 18.27 -0.72 7.90
C PRO A 189 18.26 0.72 7.39
N ALA A 190 17.31 1.51 7.91
CA ALA A 190 17.20 2.93 7.62
C ALA A 190 18.34 3.72 8.26
N ILE A 191 18.70 3.33 9.48
CA ILE A 191 19.76 3.89 10.30
C ILE A 191 20.59 2.72 10.81
N GLY A 192 21.89 2.76 10.55
CA GLY A 192 22.88 1.79 11.01
C GLY A 192 24.15 2.49 11.47
N PRO A 193 25.16 1.74 11.94
CA PRO A 193 26.42 2.31 12.41
C PRO A 193 27.08 3.17 11.31
N GLY A 194 27.14 4.49 11.52
CA GLY A 194 27.74 5.44 10.59
C GLY A 194 27.02 5.59 9.24
N THR A 195 25.82 5.03 9.07
CA THR A 195 25.07 5.08 7.80
C THR A 195 23.60 5.38 8.05
N ALA A 196 23.04 6.30 7.26
CA ALA A 196 21.61 6.57 7.26
C ALA A 196 21.11 6.79 5.83
N ARG A 197 19.92 6.29 5.53
CA ARG A 197 19.29 6.39 4.21
C ARG A 197 17.95 7.10 4.33
N ALA A 198 17.91 8.36 3.88
CA ALA A 198 16.73 9.21 3.95
C ALA A 198 15.47 8.57 3.31
N GLY A 199 15.62 7.88 2.17
CA GLY A 199 14.55 7.12 1.53
C GLY A 199 13.91 6.04 2.41
N ARG A 200 14.73 5.37 3.22
CA ARG A 200 14.28 4.33 4.15
C ARG A 200 13.61 4.87 5.40
N VAL A 201 13.99 6.09 5.81
CA VAL A 201 13.26 6.84 6.85
C VAL A 201 11.85 7.16 6.35
N GLY A 202 11.72 7.65 5.11
CA GLY A 202 10.42 7.87 4.47
C GLY A 202 9.60 6.58 4.35
N LEU A 203 10.23 5.46 3.96
CA LEU A 203 9.58 4.16 3.90
C LEU A 203 9.09 3.68 5.29
N ALA A 204 9.89 3.86 6.34
CA ALA A 204 9.48 3.52 7.71
C ALA A 204 8.30 4.40 8.16
N GLU A 205 8.29 5.68 7.80
CA GLU A 205 7.16 6.56 8.10
C GLU A 205 5.88 6.13 7.34
N ALA A 206 5.99 5.72 6.08
CA ALA A 206 4.87 5.17 5.33
C ALA A 206 4.29 3.90 6.00
N VAL A 207 5.16 3.02 6.51
CA VAL A 207 4.74 1.85 7.32
C VAL A 207 4.01 2.28 8.58
N ARG A 208 4.50 3.32 9.29
CA ARG A 208 3.85 3.86 10.48
C ARG A 208 2.43 4.35 10.18
N VAL A 209 2.25 5.11 9.10
CA VAL A 209 0.92 5.59 8.65
C VAL A 209 0.00 4.40 8.37
N VAL A 210 0.45 3.48 7.52
CA VAL A 210 -0.36 2.33 7.07
C VAL A 210 -0.76 1.40 8.21
N LEU A 211 0.20 1.00 9.06
CA LEU A 211 -0.10 0.13 10.20
C LEU A 211 -0.92 0.87 11.26
N GLY A 212 -0.68 2.16 11.47
CA GLY A 212 -1.47 2.98 12.38
C GLY A 212 -2.94 3.05 11.97
N ASN A 213 -3.20 3.37 10.70
CA ASN A 213 -4.55 3.39 10.13
C ASN A 213 -5.18 1.99 10.18
N GLY A 214 -4.43 0.96 9.80
CA GLY A 214 -4.85 -0.44 9.85
C GLY A 214 -5.32 -0.90 11.22
N LEU A 215 -4.51 -0.66 12.25
CA LEU A 215 -4.83 -0.99 13.64
C LEU A 215 -6.07 -0.23 14.13
N ASN A 216 -6.16 1.08 13.86
CA ASN A 216 -7.35 1.86 14.22
C ASN A 216 -8.62 1.35 13.53
N MET A 217 -8.56 0.99 12.25
CA MET A 217 -9.71 0.47 11.49
C MET A 217 -10.29 -0.81 12.09
N ILE A 218 -9.48 -1.66 12.70
CA ILE A 218 -9.94 -2.90 13.33
C ILE A 218 -10.27 -2.73 14.83
N GLY A 219 -10.24 -1.51 15.34
CA GLY A 219 -10.57 -1.20 16.74
C GLY A 219 -9.40 -1.38 17.72
N GLU A 220 -8.16 -1.43 17.24
CA GLU A 220 -6.96 -1.39 18.10
C GLU A 220 -6.39 0.03 18.18
N THR A 221 -5.87 0.41 19.35
CA THR A 221 -5.11 1.65 19.50
C THR A 221 -3.62 1.36 19.29
N PRO A 222 -2.96 1.90 18.24
CA PRO A 222 -1.54 1.71 18.01
C PRO A 222 -0.70 2.17 19.21
N ARG A 223 0.32 1.38 19.59
CA ARG A 223 1.22 1.70 20.69
C ARG A 223 2.66 1.72 20.22
N GLU A 224 3.38 2.75 20.59
CA GLU A 224 4.81 2.89 20.27
C GLU A 224 5.74 2.10 21.21
N ARG A 225 5.16 1.48 22.24
CA ARG A 225 5.80 0.66 23.27
C ARG A 225 4.96 -0.59 23.47
N ILE A 226 5.59 -1.76 23.37
CA ILE A 226 4.95 -3.08 23.36
C ILE A 226 5.64 -3.98 24.38
#